data_AF-A0A4U5M234-F1
#
_entry.id   AF-A0A4U5M234-F1
#
_cell.length_a   1.000
_cell.length_b   1.000
_cell.length_c   1.000
_cell.angle_alpha   90.00
_cell.angle_beta   90.00
_cell.angle_gamma   90.00
#
_symmetry.space_group_name_H-M   'P 1'
#
loop_
_entity.id
_entity.type
_entity.pdbx_description
1 polymer ?
#
loop_
_entity_poly.entity_id
_entity_poly.type
_entity_poly.pdbx_seq_one_letter_code
_entity_poly.pdbx_strand_id
1 'polypeptide(L)'
;MYREYFLVSAFVVVSLACACGRVPPTDNQKFCDADFVATFKIWDKKNADAGTIMYLGVAEQVFKTNGLIQSGSNINIRTNSHVEGCGVTWLETGKVYLLSGNREVGALGVSACQQLSATEWSEVPEDIKDALKNGKYKHCQ
;
A
#
# COMPACT_ATOMS: atom_id res chain seq x y z
N MET A 1 -53.19 -21.40 -22.06
CA MET A 1 -52.49 -22.36 -21.19
C MET A 1 -51.05 -22.50 -21.69
N TYR A 2 -50.19 -21.48 -21.53
CA TYR A 2 -48.74 -21.61 -21.79
C TYR A 2 -48.04 -20.63 -20.84
N ARG A 3 -47.33 -21.20 -19.86
CA ARG A 3 -46.62 -20.49 -18.80
C ARG A 3 -45.18 -20.35 -19.28
N GLU A 4 -44.81 -19.17 -19.77
CA GLU A 4 -43.44 -18.91 -20.23
C GLU A 4 -42.53 -18.78 -19.01
N TYR A 5 -41.62 -19.73 -18.85
CA TYR A 5 -40.59 -19.69 -17.83
C TYR A 5 -39.41 -18.89 -18.38
N PHE A 6 -39.31 -17.64 -17.96
CA PHE A 6 -38.09 -16.85 -18.10
C PHE A 6 -37.00 -17.47 -17.22
N LEU A 7 -36.10 -18.26 -17.81
CA LEU A 7 -34.88 -18.75 -17.17
C LEU A 7 -33.90 -17.58 -17.04
N VAL A 8 -33.95 -16.88 -15.90
CA VAL A 8 -32.95 -15.89 -15.52
C VAL A 8 -31.68 -16.63 -15.09
N SER A 9 -30.75 -16.79 -16.03
CA SER A 9 -29.39 -17.25 -15.75
C SER A 9 -28.63 -16.16 -14.99
N ALA A 10 -28.47 -16.34 -13.67
CA ALA A 10 -27.69 -15.44 -12.83
C ALA A 10 -26.18 -15.72 -13.01
N PHE A 11 -25.49 -14.90 -13.81
CA PHE A 11 -24.03 -14.87 -13.83
C PHE A 11 -23.53 -14.29 -12.50
N VAL A 12 -23.08 -15.17 -11.60
CA VAL A 12 -22.31 -14.75 -10.41
C VAL A 12 -20.92 -14.35 -10.90
N VAL A 13 -20.71 -13.06 -11.14
CA VAL A 13 -19.38 -12.51 -11.36
C VAL A 13 -18.64 -12.61 -10.04
N VAL A 14 -17.77 -13.61 -9.90
CA VAL A 14 -16.85 -13.71 -8.78
C VAL A 14 -15.82 -12.59 -8.96
N SER A 15 -16.03 -11.44 -8.32
CA SER A 15 -15.01 -10.41 -8.22
C SER A 15 -13.87 -10.97 -7.37
N LEU A 16 -12.76 -11.34 -8.01
CA LEU A 16 -11.51 -11.70 -7.34
C LEU A 16 -10.91 -10.43 -6.72
N ALA A 17 -11.46 -9.98 -5.60
CA ALA A 17 -10.85 -8.92 -4.81
C ALA A 17 -9.55 -9.44 -4.17
N CYS A 18 -8.55 -8.56 -4.03
CA CYS A 18 -7.34 -8.87 -3.27
C CYS A 18 -7.70 -9.35 -1.86
N ALA A 19 -7.23 -10.54 -1.48
CA ALA A 19 -7.50 -11.16 -0.19
C ALA A 19 -6.30 -11.04 0.74
N CYS A 20 -6.33 -10.05 1.64
CA CYS A 20 -5.28 -9.82 2.64
C CYS A 20 -5.47 -10.72 3.86
N GLY A 21 -5.23 -12.03 3.70
CA GLY A 21 -5.43 -13.01 4.78
C GLY A 21 -6.86 -13.05 5.33
N ARG A 22 -7.13 -13.92 6.31
CA ARG A 22 -8.45 -14.01 6.96
C ARG A 22 -8.61 -13.02 8.11
N VAL A 23 -7.51 -12.67 8.77
CA VAL A 23 -7.47 -11.72 9.89
C VAL A 23 -6.55 -10.58 9.47
N PRO A 24 -7.04 -9.34 9.38
CA PRO A 24 -6.20 -8.22 9.01
C PRO A 24 -5.16 -7.98 10.11
N PRO A 25 -3.86 -7.89 9.78
CA PRO A 25 -2.83 -7.61 10.77
C PRO A 25 -3.01 -6.21 11.36
N THR A 26 -2.62 -6.05 12.62
CA THR A 26 -2.60 -4.74 13.28
C THR A 26 -1.54 -3.83 12.66
N ASP A 27 -1.64 -2.52 12.86
CA ASP A 27 -0.64 -1.59 12.33
C ASP A 27 0.76 -1.84 12.91
N ASN A 28 0.84 -2.30 14.17
CA ASN A 28 2.11 -2.73 14.75
C ASN A 28 2.68 -3.95 14.02
N GLN A 29 1.85 -4.95 13.72
CA GLN A 29 2.29 -6.14 12.99
C GLN A 29 2.76 -5.77 11.57
N LYS A 30 2.01 -4.94 10.86
CA LYS A 30 2.39 -4.45 9.53
C LYS A 30 3.69 -3.65 9.56
N PHE A 31 3.88 -2.80 10.56
CA PHE A 31 5.13 -2.08 10.79
C PHE A 31 6.28 -3.06 11.02
N CYS A 32 6.06 -4.11 11.79
CA CYS A 32 7.07 -5.12 12.12
C CYS A 32 7.47 -5.98 10.93
N ASP A 33 6.52 -6.35 10.08
CA ASP A 33 6.77 -7.20 8.91
C ASP A 33 7.36 -6.44 7.72
N ALA A 34 7.23 -5.11 7.68
CA ALA A 34 7.75 -4.28 6.59
C ALA A 34 9.27 -4.05 6.69
N ASP A 35 9.98 -4.04 5.56
CA ASP A 35 11.40 -3.61 5.51
C ASP A 35 11.55 -2.09 5.67
N PHE A 36 10.52 -1.34 5.29
CA PHE A 36 10.47 0.11 5.47
C PHE A 36 9.08 0.61 5.86
N VAL A 37 9.07 1.74 6.57
CA VAL A 37 7.88 2.54 6.84
C VAL A 37 8.30 4.00 6.78
N ALA A 38 7.75 4.75 5.84
CA ALA A 38 8.11 6.15 5.61
C ALA A 38 6.97 6.93 4.96
N THR A 39 6.99 8.26 5.07
CA THR A 39 6.14 9.12 4.26
C THR A 39 6.82 9.45 2.95
N PHE A 40 6.05 9.44 1.87
CA PHE A 40 6.50 9.78 0.53
C PHE A 40 5.60 10.83 -0.08
N LYS A 41 6.21 11.91 -0.57
CA LYS A 41 5.53 12.82 -1.49
C LYS A 41 5.63 12.28 -2.90
N ILE A 42 4.50 11.96 -3.51
CA ILE A 42 4.45 11.40 -4.87
C ILE A 42 4.55 12.55 -5.87
N TRP A 43 5.41 12.42 -6.88
CA TRP A 43 5.60 13.46 -7.89
C TRP A 43 5.42 12.96 -9.32
N ASP A 44 5.54 11.65 -9.55
CA ASP A 44 5.26 11.06 -10.86
C ASP A 44 4.65 9.65 -10.73
N LYS A 45 3.92 9.25 -11.77
CA LYS A 45 3.29 7.94 -11.92
C LYS A 45 3.42 7.49 -13.38
N LYS A 46 3.98 6.30 -13.58
CA LYS A 46 4.06 5.67 -14.90
C LYS A 46 3.70 4.19 -14.85
N ASN A 47 3.16 3.67 -15.94
CA ASN A 47 3.06 2.23 -16.15
C ASN A 47 4.44 1.75 -16.61
N ALA A 48 5.10 0.92 -15.81
CA ALA A 48 6.46 0.48 -16.10
C ALA A 48 6.49 -0.64 -17.14
N ASP A 49 5.63 -1.64 -16.96
CA ASP A 49 5.47 -2.83 -17.80
C ASP A 49 4.03 -3.36 -17.68
N ALA A 50 3.68 -4.39 -18.45
CA ALA A 50 2.38 -5.07 -18.34
C ALA A 50 2.17 -5.59 -16.91
N GLY A 51 1.21 -5.01 -16.18
CA GLY A 51 0.88 -5.41 -14.82
C GLY A 51 1.57 -4.61 -13.70
N THR A 52 2.38 -3.59 -14.01
CA THR A 52 3.19 -2.87 -13.01
C THR A 52 3.05 -1.35 -13.12
N ILE A 53 2.76 -0.70 -11.98
CA ILE A 53 2.86 0.75 -11.82
C ILE A 53 4.15 1.08 -11.08
N MET A 54 4.83 2.13 -11.53
CA MET A 54 5.96 2.74 -10.86
C MET A 54 5.61 4.18 -10.50
N TYR A 55 5.66 4.48 -9.21
CA TYR A 55 5.59 5.84 -8.71
C TYR A 55 6.99 6.34 -8.42
N LEU A 56 7.19 7.64 -8.63
CA LEU A 56 8.38 8.33 -8.21
C LEU A 56 8.00 9.23 -7.04
N GLY A 57 8.72 9.06 -5.94
CA GLY A 57 8.45 9.75 -4.68
C GLY A 57 9.71 10.37 -4.08
N VAL A 58 9.53 11.32 -3.17
CA VAL A 58 10.58 11.80 -2.26
C VAL A 58 10.22 11.32 -0.86
N ALA A 59 11.13 10.63 -0.18
CA ALA A 59 10.92 10.23 1.20
C ALA A 59 11.03 11.45 2.12
N GLU A 60 9.97 11.82 2.86
CA GLU A 60 10.00 12.97 3.76
C GLU A 60 10.39 12.56 5.19
N GLN A 61 9.67 11.61 5.78
CA GLN A 61 9.94 11.09 7.13
C GLN A 61 10.14 9.58 7.08
N VAL A 62 11.21 9.08 7.68
CA VAL A 62 11.52 7.64 7.71
C VAL A 62 11.38 7.13 9.14
N PHE A 63 10.41 6.25 9.38
CA PHE A 63 10.12 5.67 10.69
C PHE A 63 10.78 4.29 10.88
N LYS A 64 10.90 3.53 9.79
CA LYS A 64 11.62 2.25 9.72
C LYS A 64 12.37 2.17 8.41
N THR A 65 13.64 1.78 8.49
CA THR A 65 14.46 1.44 7.32
C THR A 65 15.68 0.67 7.78
N ASN A 66 16.17 -0.25 6.97
CA ASN A 66 17.45 -0.92 7.16
C ASN A 66 18.56 -0.27 6.29
N GLY A 67 18.57 1.07 6.23
CA GLY A 67 19.46 1.83 5.34
C GLY A 67 19.00 1.86 3.88
N LEU A 68 17.76 1.44 3.61
CA LEU A 68 17.18 1.40 2.26
C LEU A 68 16.82 2.78 1.73
N ILE A 69 16.45 3.70 2.63
CA ILE A 69 15.85 4.99 2.32
C ILE A 69 16.43 6.04 3.26
N GLN A 70 16.70 7.22 2.74
CA GLN A 70 17.06 8.40 3.53
C GLN A 70 16.02 9.50 3.30
N SER A 71 15.77 10.35 4.30
CA SER A 71 14.93 11.53 4.10
C SER A 71 15.53 12.43 3.00
N GLY A 72 14.67 12.97 2.15
CA GLY A 72 15.04 13.76 0.97
C GLY A 72 15.46 12.94 -0.25
N SER A 73 15.58 11.61 -0.16
CA SER A 73 15.98 10.79 -1.31
C SER A 73 14.83 10.56 -2.30
N ASN A 74 15.17 10.59 -3.60
CA ASN A 74 14.28 10.18 -4.68
C ASN A 74 14.22 8.66 -4.73
N ILE A 75 13.01 8.11 -4.73
CA ILE A 75 12.79 6.67 -4.65
C ILE A 75 11.75 6.22 -5.68
N ASN A 76 12.05 5.12 -6.37
CA ASN A 76 11.07 4.39 -7.17
C ASN A 76 10.26 3.47 -6.25
N ILE A 77 8.94 3.57 -6.35
CA ILE A 77 7.98 2.71 -5.64
C ILE A 77 7.26 1.87 -6.69
N ARG A 78 7.36 0.55 -6.60
CA ARG A 78 6.75 -0.41 -7.51
C ARG A 78 5.53 -1.07 -6.86
N THR A 79 4.48 -1.27 -7.65
CA THR A 79 3.30 -2.03 -7.23
C THR A 79 2.58 -2.65 -8.43
N ASN A 80 1.68 -3.60 -8.17
CA ASN A 80 0.82 -4.19 -9.20
C ASN A 80 -0.13 -3.12 -9.77
N SER A 81 -0.41 -3.17 -11.08
CA SER A 81 -1.35 -2.22 -11.71
C SER A 81 -2.83 -2.54 -11.48
N HIS A 82 -3.13 -3.69 -10.87
CA HIS A 82 -4.46 -4.22 -10.66
C HIS A 82 -4.79 -4.34 -9.17
N VAL A 83 -6.01 -3.98 -8.80
CA VAL A 83 -6.48 -4.05 -7.41
C VAL A 83 -6.62 -5.50 -6.96
N GLU A 84 -6.95 -6.40 -7.88
CA GLU A 84 -7.02 -7.85 -7.70
C GLU A 84 -5.65 -8.45 -7.33
N GLY A 85 -4.58 -7.84 -7.83
CA GLY A 85 -3.19 -8.16 -7.49
C GLY A 85 -2.67 -7.42 -6.25
N CYS A 86 -3.56 -6.84 -5.44
CA CYS A 86 -3.23 -6.02 -4.26
C CYS A 86 -2.40 -4.77 -4.62
N GLY A 87 -2.58 -4.25 -5.82
CA GLY A 87 -1.91 -3.05 -6.30
C GLY A 87 -2.30 -1.80 -5.54
N VAL A 88 -1.32 -0.96 -5.24
CA VAL A 88 -1.55 0.38 -4.66
C VAL A 88 -1.78 1.36 -5.82
N THR A 89 -2.98 1.32 -6.40
CA THR A 89 -3.31 2.07 -7.63
C THR A 89 -3.84 3.49 -7.40
N TRP A 90 -4.11 3.83 -6.13
CA TRP A 90 -4.82 5.03 -5.67
C TRP A 90 -3.92 6.20 -5.25
N LEU A 91 -2.60 6.10 -5.40
CA LEU A 91 -1.70 7.23 -5.10
C LEU A 91 -1.83 8.34 -6.15
N GLU A 92 -1.89 9.58 -5.67
CA GLU A 92 -1.98 10.78 -6.50
C GLU A 92 -0.72 11.64 -6.39
N THR A 93 -0.33 12.26 -7.51
CA THR A 93 0.77 13.23 -7.56
C THR A 93 0.48 14.45 -6.69
N GLY A 94 1.49 14.93 -5.98
CA GLY A 94 1.45 16.11 -5.11
C GLY A 94 1.07 15.80 -3.66
N LYS A 95 0.51 14.62 -3.39
CA LYS A 95 0.11 14.18 -2.05
C LYS A 95 1.21 13.44 -1.32
N VAL A 96 1.10 13.42 0.01
CA VAL A 96 2.03 12.73 0.92
C VAL A 96 1.35 11.51 1.50
N TYR A 97 2.00 10.35 1.40
CA TYR A 97 1.45 9.09 1.89
C TYR A 97 2.41 8.39 2.83
N LEU A 98 1.90 7.90 3.96
CA LEU A 98 2.52 6.88 4.79
C LEU A 98 2.46 5.54 4.05
N LEU A 99 3.62 5.03 3.66
CA LEU A 99 3.74 3.76 2.96
C LEU A 99 4.65 2.80 3.72
N SER A 100 4.27 1.54 3.68
CA SER A 100 5.04 0.42 4.21
C SER A 100 5.16 -0.67 3.14
N GLY A 101 6.25 -1.41 3.20
CA GLY A 101 6.47 -2.46 2.22
C GLY A 101 7.84 -3.11 2.34
N ASN A 102 8.24 -3.76 1.27
CA ASN A 102 9.44 -4.58 1.21
C ASN A 102 10.48 -3.97 0.26
N ARG A 103 11.73 -4.35 0.46
CA ARG A 103 12.77 -4.04 -0.50
C ARG A 103 12.58 -4.86 -1.77
N GLU A 104 12.65 -4.20 -2.92
CA GLU A 104 12.83 -4.86 -4.21
C GLU A 104 14.16 -4.44 -4.86
N VAL A 105 14.59 -5.19 -5.88
CA VAL A 105 15.78 -4.84 -6.65
C VAL A 105 15.51 -3.53 -7.40
N GLY A 106 16.18 -2.46 -7.00
CA GLY A 106 16.13 -1.14 -7.63
C GLY A 106 14.89 -0.30 -7.31
N ALA A 107 14.00 -0.76 -6.43
CA ALA A 107 12.77 -0.07 -6.04
C ALA A 107 12.28 -0.50 -4.65
N LEU A 108 11.28 0.21 -4.13
CA LEU A 108 10.49 -0.24 -2.98
C LEU A 108 9.22 -0.93 -3.47
N GLY A 109 8.96 -2.15 -3.03
CA GLY A 109 7.73 -2.86 -3.33
C GLY A 109 6.64 -2.51 -2.32
N VAL A 110 5.46 -2.12 -2.80
CA VAL A 110 4.28 -1.87 -1.96
C VAL A 110 3.08 -2.66 -2.44
N SER A 111 2.26 -3.12 -1.48
CA SER A 111 0.97 -3.77 -1.72
C SER A 111 -0.09 -3.24 -0.76
N ALA A 112 -1.35 -3.27 -1.17
CA ALA A 112 -2.48 -2.79 -0.36
C ALA A 112 -2.57 -3.52 1.00
N CYS A 113 -2.23 -4.81 1.05
CA CYS A 113 -2.30 -5.61 2.28
C CYS A 113 -1.30 -5.22 3.35
N GLN A 114 -0.17 -4.65 2.94
CA GLN A 114 0.93 -4.29 3.84
C GLN A 114 0.80 -2.87 4.40
N GLN A 115 -0.11 -2.06 3.85
CA GLN A 115 -0.27 -0.67 4.27
C GLN A 115 -0.94 -0.58 5.63
N LEU A 116 -0.48 0.37 6.45
CA LEU A 116 -1.17 0.72 7.70
C LEU A 116 -2.59 1.23 7.41
N SER A 117 -3.44 1.20 8.43
CA SER A 117 -4.89 1.48 8.34
C SER A 117 -5.25 2.82 7.67
N ALA A 118 -4.40 3.84 7.82
CA ALA A 118 -4.50 5.11 7.11
C ALA A 118 -3.19 5.41 6.38
N THR A 119 -3.31 5.91 5.15
CA THR A 119 -2.17 6.07 4.26
C THR A 119 -1.95 7.48 3.75
N GLU A 120 -2.98 8.28 3.45
CA GLU A 120 -2.76 9.70 3.15
C GLU A 120 -2.36 10.43 4.44
N TRP A 121 -1.19 11.07 4.47
CA TRP A 121 -0.56 11.54 5.71
C TRP A 121 -1.40 12.59 6.47
N SER A 122 -2.15 13.40 5.74
CA SER A 122 -3.15 14.35 6.28
C SER A 122 -4.27 13.65 7.04
N GLU A 123 -4.64 12.43 6.63
CA GLU A 123 -5.76 11.65 7.16
C GLU A 123 -5.31 10.61 8.19
N VAL A 124 -4.00 10.36 8.34
CA VAL A 124 -3.47 9.46 9.37
C VAL A 124 -3.87 9.97 10.76
N PRO A 125 -4.55 9.14 11.58
CA PRO A 125 -4.88 9.48 12.96
C PRO A 125 -3.66 9.87 13.80
N GLU A 126 -3.83 10.83 14.72
CA GLU A 126 -2.71 11.34 15.54
C GLU A 126 -2.10 10.27 16.44
N ASP A 127 -2.87 9.30 16.92
CA ASP A 127 -2.35 8.18 17.72
C ASP A 127 -1.38 7.29 16.93
N ILE A 128 -1.63 7.09 15.63
CA ILE A 128 -0.70 6.38 14.73
C ILE A 128 0.54 7.24 14.48
N LYS A 129 0.38 8.54 14.23
CA LYS A 129 1.53 9.46 14.04
C LYS A 129 2.42 9.48 15.28
N ASP A 130 1.82 9.56 16.46
CA ASP A 130 2.54 9.55 17.74
C ASP A 130 3.21 8.20 17.99
N ALA A 131 2.55 7.09 17.68
CA ALA A 131 3.14 5.76 17.78
C ALA A 131 4.37 5.61 16.87
N LEU A 132 4.32 6.15 15.65
CA LEU A 132 5.44 6.15 14.70
C LEU A 132 6.59 7.05 15.19
N LYS A 133 6.30 8.30 15.57
CA LYS A 133 7.30 9.28 16.00
C LYS A 133 7.99 8.88 17.30
N ASN A 134 7.23 8.39 18.27
CA ASN A 134 7.75 7.96 19.57
C ASN A 134 8.34 6.54 19.53
N GLY A 135 8.31 5.86 18.38
CA GLY A 135 8.89 4.54 18.20
C GLY A 135 8.14 3.42 18.91
N LYS A 136 6.86 3.61 19.27
CA LYS A 136 6.03 2.59 19.93
C LYS A 136 5.96 1.29 19.12
N TYR A 137 5.92 1.40 17.80
CA TYR A 137 5.91 0.23 16.90
C TYR A 137 7.28 -0.46 16.72
N LYS A 138 8.36 0.07 17.28
CA LYS A 138 9.68 -0.58 17.18
C LYS A 138 9.79 -1.84 18.03
N HIS A 139 8.91 -2.04 18.99
CA HIS A 139 8.83 -3.24 19.80
C HIS A 139 7.99 -4.30 19.11
N CYS A 140 8.62 -4.99 18.16
CA CYS A 140 8.06 -6.19 17.54
C CYS A 140 8.16 -7.35 18.54
N GLN A 141 7.02 -7.83 19.01
CA GLN A 141 6.88 -8.94 19.95
C GLN A 141 6.04 -10.04 19.33
#